data_AF-A0A8D3XZP4-F1
#
_entry.id   AF-A0A8D3XZP4-F1
#
_cell.length_a   1.000
_cell.length_b   1.000
_cell.length_c   1.000
_cell.angle_alpha   90.00
_cell.angle_beta   90.00
_cell.angle_gamma   90.00
#
_symmetry.space_group_name_H-M   'P 1'
#
loop_
_entity.id
_entity.type
_entity.pdbx_description
1 polymer ?
#
loop_
_entity_poly.entity_id
_entity_poly.type
_entity_poly.pdbx_seq_one_letter_code
_entity_poly.pdbx_strand_id
1 'polypeptide(L)'
;MSRSDARCATPYIYSGELQIRPEVDAALAALKDKPYTAIPSWKNDGTWELWTVEGDGETKPCIISGPSTTYPSEADALAAGAAWLSGQR
;
A
#
# COMPACT_ATOMS: atom_id res chain seq x y z
N MET A 1 1.52 -25.72 0.28
CA MET A 1 2.40 -24.92 1.14
C MET A 1 1.64 -23.66 1.54
N SER A 2 1.41 -23.44 2.84
CA SER A 2 0.82 -22.19 3.31
C SER A 2 1.79 -21.07 2.95
N ARG A 3 1.33 -20.07 2.19
CA ARG A 3 2.10 -18.87 1.94
C ARG A 3 2.38 -18.22 3.30
N SER A 4 3.64 -18.15 3.71
CA SER A 4 4.02 -17.34 4.85
C SER A 4 3.97 -15.89 4.39
N ASP A 5 2.86 -15.20 4.69
CA ASP A 5 2.71 -13.78 4.40
C ASP A 5 3.63 -12.99 5.36
N ALA A 6 4.86 -12.73 4.90
CA ALA A 6 5.80 -11.88 5.61
C ALA A 6 5.36 -10.41 5.42
N ARG A 7 4.99 -9.75 6.52
CA ARG A 7 4.58 -8.34 6.52
C ARG A 7 5.71 -7.49 7.05
N CYS A 8 6.31 -6.67 6.18
CA CYS A 8 7.30 -5.67 6.55
C CYS A 8 6.67 -4.28 6.35
N ALA A 9 6.37 -3.60 7.44
CA ALA A 9 5.86 -2.23 7.45
C ALA A 9 6.45 -1.51 8.66
N THR A 10 6.52 -0.18 8.63
CA THR A 10 6.87 0.60 9.83
C THR A 10 5.80 0.34 10.89
N PRO A 11 6.12 -0.37 11.98
CA PRO A 11 5.14 -0.64 13.03
C PRO A 11 4.82 0.66 13.78
N TYR A 12 3.62 0.74 14.36
CA TYR A 12 3.30 1.80 15.31
C TYR A 12 3.25 1.23 16.72
N ILE A 13 3.54 2.07 17.72
CA ILE A 13 3.41 1.68 19.13
C ILE A 13 2.01 2.03 19.60
N TYR A 14 1.25 1.02 20.01
CA TYR A 14 -0.02 1.19 20.70
C TYR A 14 0.04 0.44 22.03
N SER A 15 -0.27 1.13 23.13
CA SER A 15 -0.29 0.51 24.47
C SER A 15 0.99 -0.27 24.84
N GLY A 16 2.15 0.14 24.32
CA GLY A 16 3.43 -0.52 24.57
C GLY A 16 3.76 -1.70 23.65
N GLU A 17 2.89 -2.04 22.70
CA GLU A 17 3.10 -3.11 21.73
C GLU A 17 3.32 -2.56 20.31
N LEU A 18 4.19 -3.24 19.55
CA LEU A 18 4.36 -2.99 18.12
C LEU A 18 3.19 -3.62 17.37
N GLN A 19 2.35 -2.78 16.78
CA GLN A 19 1.20 -3.21 16.00
C GLN A 19 1.38 -2.85 14.52
N ILE A 20 0.83 -3.71 13.65
CA ILE A 20 0.69 -3.39 12.24
C ILE A 20 -0.36 -2.30 12.14
N ARG A 21 -0.06 -1.28 11.33
CA ARG A 21 -0.96 -0.16 11.16
C ARG A 21 -2.19 -0.59 10.33
N PRO A 22 -3.41 -0.18 10.70
CA PRO A 22 -4.64 -0.64 10.05
C PRO A 22 -4.71 -0.27 8.55
N GLU A 23 -3.97 0.75 8.12
CA GLU A 23 -3.87 1.11 6.69
C GLU A 23 -3.22 0.01 5.85
N VAL A 24 -2.34 -0.80 6.44
CA VAL A 24 -1.71 -1.94 5.75
C VAL A 24 -2.77 -2.99 5.40
N ASP A 25 -3.68 -3.29 6.33
CA ASP A 25 -4.76 -4.25 6.07
C ASP A 25 -5.78 -3.68 5.06
N ALA A 26 -6.09 -2.37 5.14
CA ALA A 26 -6.93 -1.68 4.15
C ALA A 26 -6.30 -1.70 2.75
N ALA A 27 -4.99 -1.45 2.65
CA ALA A 27 -4.23 -1.53 1.41
C ALA A 27 -4.26 -2.95 0.83
N LEU A 28 -3.99 -3.97 1.66
CA LEU A 28 -4.03 -5.38 1.25
C LEU A 28 -5.40 -5.77 0.66
N ALA A 29 -6.49 -5.34 1.31
CA ALA A 29 -7.84 -5.59 0.82
C ALA A 29 -8.12 -4.89 -0.52
N ALA A 30 -7.68 -3.64 -0.66
CA ALA A 30 -7.92 -2.82 -1.86
C ALA A 30 -7.04 -3.22 -3.06
N LEU A 31 -5.84 -3.75 -2.82
CA LEU A 31 -4.85 -4.14 -3.83
C LEU A 31 -5.07 -5.54 -4.42
N LYS A 32 -5.98 -6.35 -3.86
CA LYS A 32 -6.12 -7.78 -4.18
C LYS A 32 -6.03 -8.14 -5.67
N ASP A 33 -6.72 -7.37 -6.52
CA ASP A 33 -6.76 -7.60 -7.97
C ASP A 33 -6.26 -6.36 -8.75
N LYS A 34 -5.52 -5.45 -8.10
CA LYS A 34 -5.08 -4.17 -8.67
C LYS A 34 -3.58 -3.95 -8.46
N PRO A 35 -2.86 -3.45 -9.47
CA PRO A 35 -1.42 -3.16 -9.34
C PRO A 35 -1.14 -1.95 -8.43
N TYR A 36 -2.14 -1.09 -8.20
CA TYR A 36 -2.06 0.04 -7.29
C TYR A 36 -3.45 0.49 -6.83
N THR A 37 -3.52 1.21 -5.71
CA THR A 37 -4.75 1.80 -5.17
C THR A 37 -4.42 3.09 -4.41
N ALA A 38 -5.43 3.93 -4.22
CA ALA A 38 -5.38 5.06 -3.31
C ALA A 38 -6.19 4.72 -2.05
N ILE A 39 -5.68 5.05 -0.88
CA ILE A 39 -6.43 4.97 0.38
C ILE A 39 -6.30 6.29 1.15
N PRO A 40 -7.31 6.68 1.94
CA PRO A 40 -7.21 7.85 2.80
C PRO A 40 -6.02 7.74 3.76
N SER A 41 -5.28 8.84 3.96
CA SER A 41 -4.18 8.84 4.91
C SER A 41 -4.69 8.65 6.34
N TRP A 42 -3.97 7.84 7.10
CA TRP A 42 -4.15 7.66 8.55
C TRP A 42 -4.11 8.96 9.35
N LYS A 43 -3.41 9.99 8.83
CA LYS A 43 -3.34 11.31 9.46
C LYS A 43 -4.72 11.96 9.52
N ASN A 44 -5.65 11.49 8.70
CA ASN A 44 -7.01 12.01 8.58
C ASN A 44 -7.02 13.53 8.32
N ASP A 45 -6.06 13.99 7.53
CA ASP A 45 -5.81 15.40 7.18
C ASP A 45 -6.36 15.75 5.78
N GLY A 46 -7.19 14.87 5.21
CA GLY A 46 -7.75 15.00 3.86
C GLY A 46 -6.80 14.54 2.75
N THR A 47 -5.59 14.07 3.07
CA THR A 47 -4.65 13.54 2.07
C THR A 47 -4.87 12.06 1.78
N TRP A 48 -4.34 11.63 0.64
CA TRP A 48 -4.45 10.27 0.10
C TRP A 48 -3.07 9.63 -0.08
N GLU A 49 -2.99 8.34 0.17
CA GLU A 49 -1.76 7.55 0.07
C GLU A 49 -1.85 6.62 -1.13
N LEU A 50 -0.81 6.63 -1.97
CA LEU A 50 -0.65 5.65 -3.04
C LEU A 50 -0.01 4.38 -2.48
N TRP A 51 -0.62 3.25 -2.79
CA TRP A 51 -0.09 1.92 -2.51
C TRP A 51 0.04 1.13 -3.79
N THR A 52 1.13 0.38 -3.93
CA THR A 52 1.44 -0.39 -5.14
C THR A 52 1.74 -1.85 -4.81
N VAL A 53 1.54 -2.75 -5.78
CA VAL A 53 1.97 -4.15 -5.72
C VAL A 53 3.04 -4.41 -6.76
N GLU A 54 4.19 -4.91 -6.32
CA GLU A 54 5.23 -5.44 -7.19
C GLU A 54 5.21 -6.97 -7.15
N GLY A 55 5.45 -7.60 -8.30
CA GLY A 55 5.45 -9.06 -8.43
C GLY A 55 4.07 -9.65 -8.76
N ASP A 56 4.08 -10.79 -9.42
CA ASP A 56 2.89 -11.47 -9.96
C ASP A 56 2.30 -12.52 -8.99
N GLY A 57 3.00 -12.81 -7.90
CA GLY A 57 2.59 -13.88 -6.99
C GLY A 57 2.72 -15.29 -7.60
N GLU A 58 3.33 -15.44 -8.77
CA GLU A 58 3.58 -16.74 -9.40
C GLU A 58 5.08 -16.98 -9.53
N THR A 59 5.79 -16.05 -10.16
CA THR A 59 7.23 -16.09 -10.37
C THR A 59 7.99 -15.22 -9.37
N LYS A 60 7.34 -14.17 -8.84
CA LYS A 60 7.89 -13.24 -7.85
C LYS A 60 6.91 -13.05 -6.69
N PRO A 61 7.40 -12.92 -5.44
CA PRO A 61 6.53 -12.60 -4.31
C PRO A 61 5.82 -11.25 -4.55
N CYS A 62 4.54 -11.17 -4.17
CA CYS A 62 3.83 -9.90 -4.14
C CYS A 62 4.37 -9.06 -2.97
N ILE A 63 4.97 -7.92 -3.29
CA ILE A 63 5.43 -6.94 -2.32
C ILE A 63 4.51 -5.74 -2.43
N ILE A 64 3.82 -5.42 -1.32
CA ILE A 64 3.06 -4.18 -1.23
C ILE A 64 3.97 -3.07 -0.71
N SER A 65 3.94 -1.92 -1.38
CA SER A 65 4.70 -0.74 -0.99
C SER A 65 3.74 0.38 -0.63
N GLY A 66 3.83 0.83 0.62
CA GLY A 66 3.08 1.98 1.15
C GLY A 66 3.79 3.31 0.92
N PRO A 67 3.19 4.42 1.36
CA PRO A 67 3.47 5.74 0.83
C PRO A 67 4.81 6.31 1.30
N SER A 68 5.66 6.64 0.34
CA SER A 68 6.71 7.64 0.51
C SER A 68 6.15 9.08 0.47
N THR A 69 4.97 9.25 -0.15
CA THR A 69 4.35 10.54 -0.49
C THR A 69 2.84 10.49 -0.31
N THR A 70 2.25 11.60 0.13
CA THR A 70 0.79 11.83 0.23
C THR A 70 0.31 12.81 -0.83
N TYR A 71 -0.91 12.63 -1.33
CA TYR A 71 -1.53 13.42 -2.39
C TYR A 71 -2.74 14.21 -1.87
N PRO A 72 -3.09 15.36 -2.46
CA PRO A 72 -4.22 16.18 -2.00
C PRO A 72 -5.59 15.60 -2.38
N SER A 73 -5.65 14.63 -3.29
CA SER A 73 -6.89 13.96 -3.69
C SER A 73 -6.68 12.51 -4.08
N GLU A 74 -7.76 11.72 -4.07
CA GLU A 74 -7.78 10.33 -4.56
C GLU A 74 -7.33 10.26 -6.02
N ALA A 75 -7.82 11.18 -6.85
CA ALA A 75 -7.52 11.22 -8.28
C ALA A 75 -6.02 11.47 -8.53
N ASP A 76 -5.38 12.36 -7.77
CA ASP A 76 -3.95 12.63 -7.89
C ASP A 76 -3.11 11.42 -7.48
N ALA A 77 -3.51 10.71 -6.42
CA ALA A 77 -2.86 9.47 -6.00
C ALA A 77 -2.96 8.39 -7.09
N LEU A 78 -4.15 8.20 -7.68
CA LEU A 78 -4.37 7.25 -8.77
C LEU A 78 -3.60 7.63 -10.04
N ALA A 79 -3.52 8.92 -10.37
CA ALA A 79 -2.72 9.40 -11.50
C ALA A 79 -1.22 9.11 -11.31
N ALA A 80 -0.71 9.29 -10.09
CA ALA A 80 0.65 8.89 -9.77
C ALA A 80 0.87 7.38 -9.85
N GLY A 81 -0.12 6.57 -9.42
CA GLY A 81 -0.11 5.12 -9.60
C GLY A 81 -0.05 4.70 -11.07
N ALA A 82 -0.81 5.37 -11.93
CA ALA A 82 -0.77 5.14 -13.37
C ALA A 82 0.59 5.51 -13.98
N ALA A 83 1.20 6.62 -13.54
CA ALA A 83 2.54 7.02 -13.97
C ALA A 83 3.61 6.02 -13.52
N TRP A 84 3.53 5.55 -12.27
CA TRP A 84 4.41 4.49 -11.74
C TRP A 84 4.31 3.20 -12.56
N LEU A 85 3.09 2.72 -12.82
CA LEU A 85 2.87 1.51 -13.60
C LEU A 85 3.41 1.64 -15.03
N SER A 86 3.29 2.84 -15.63
CA SER A 86 3.82 3.12 -16.97
C SER A 86 5.35 3.12 -17.01
N GLY A 87 6.02 3.53 -15.91
CA GLY A 87 7.48 3.53 -15.79
C GLY A 87 8.10 2.16 -15.47
N GLN A 88 7.29 1.19 -15.05
CA GLN A 88 7.74 -0.20 -14.85
C GLN A 88 7.79 -1.03 -16.13
N ARG A 89 7.19 -0.54 -17.22
CA ARG A 89 7.02 -1.26 -18.49
C ARG A 89 8.08 -0.85 -19.51
#